data_AF-A0A7C8P1Y0-F1
#
_entry.id   AF-A0A7C8P1Y0-F1
#
_cell.length_a   1.000
_cell.length_b   1.000
_cell.length_c   1.000
_cell.angle_alpha   90.00
_cell.angle_beta   90.00
_cell.angle_gamma   90.00
#
_symmetry.space_group_name_H-M   'P 1'
#
loop_
_entity.id
_entity.type
_entity.pdbx_description
1 polymer ?
#
loop_
_entity_poly.entity_id
_entity_poly.type
_entity_poly.pdbx_seq_one_letter_code
_entity_poly.pdbx_strand_id
1 'polypeptide(L)'
;MVGTAIVKFEWIGYAVALALTLAVFKVYRGFPRKVLKPDVFQEFQLKEKTELNHNTAIYRFALPGENDILGLPIGQHVSIAATIDGKEIARSYTPISSDLNKGYFELLIKSYPTGNISKYIANLKIGQTIKVKGPKGHFKYSSGLVKHFGMIAGGTGITPMLQIIKAILRNGDDRTVCDLIFANVNEDDILLREDLDELAESEKERLRVHYVLNNAPEGWNGGVGFVTADMIKAWCPAPAPDVKILICGPPPMVSAMKNHCKALGYEPAKPVSKLDHQVFCF
;
A
#
# COMPACT_ATOMS: atom_id res chain seq x y z
N MET A 1 -43.10 -6.08 46.50
CA MET A 1 -43.87 -6.91 45.55
C MET A 1 -42.99 -7.18 44.35
N VAL A 2 -42.38 -8.37 44.32
CA VAL A 2 -41.50 -8.85 43.26
C VAL A 2 -42.40 -9.53 42.24
N GLY A 3 -42.59 -8.91 41.08
CA GLY A 3 -43.36 -9.49 39.97
C GLY A 3 -42.53 -10.55 39.26
N THR A 4 -42.83 -11.82 39.49
CA THR A 4 -42.41 -12.91 38.62
C THR A 4 -43.08 -12.70 37.26
N ALA A 5 -42.30 -12.30 36.25
CA ALA A 5 -42.77 -12.35 34.87
C ALA A 5 -42.98 -13.82 34.51
N ILE A 6 -44.22 -14.29 34.58
CA ILE A 6 -44.63 -15.60 34.09
C ILE A 6 -44.50 -15.53 32.57
N VAL A 7 -43.34 -15.92 32.04
CA VAL A 7 -43.19 -16.19 30.61
C VAL A 7 -44.05 -17.42 30.33
N LYS A 8 -45.22 -17.21 29.73
CA LYS A 8 -46.09 -18.31 29.27
C LYS A 8 -45.24 -19.25 28.41
N PHE A 9 -45.34 -20.55 28.64
CA PHE A 9 -44.52 -21.58 27.97
C PHE A 9 -44.57 -21.47 26.43
N GLU A 10 -45.72 -21.02 25.91
CA GLU A 10 -45.96 -20.73 24.48
C GLU A 10 -45.03 -19.66 23.89
N TRP A 11 -44.48 -18.75 24.70
CA TRP A 11 -43.60 -17.66 24.26
C TRP A 11 -42.12 -18.08 24.19
N ILE A 12 -41.76 -19.23 24.76
CA ILE A 12 -40.39 -19.74 24.77
C ILE A 12 -39.91 -19.98 23.32
N GLY A 13 -40.77 -20.56 22.46
CA GLY A 13 -40.44 -20.78 21.05
C GLY A 13 -40.14 -19.48 20.30
N TYR A 14 -40.95 -18.44 20.50
CA TYR A 14 -40.75 -17.12 19.91
C TYR A 14 -39.50 -16.42 20.45
N ALA A 15 -39.23 -16.53 21.76
CA ALA A 15 -38.04 -15.96 22.38
C ALA A 15 -36.75 -16.64 21.88
N VAL A 16 -36.76 -17.97 21.72
CA VAL A 16 -35.65 -18.72 21.15
C VAL A 16 -35.44 -18.35 19.68
N ALA A 17 -36.51 -18.27 18.88
CA ALA A 17 -36.41 -17.85 17.49
C ALA A 17 -35.86 -16.41 17.35
N LEU A 18 -36.31 -15.48 18.18
CA LEU A 18 -35.80 -14.10 18.21
C LEU A 18 -34.32 -14.06 18.63
N ALA A 19 -33.95 -14.80 19.67
CA ALA A 19 -32.57 -14.88 20.14
C ALA A 19 -31.64 -15.45 19.06
N LEU A 20 -32.05 -16.53 18.37
CA LEU A 20 -31.31 -17.11 17.24
C LEU A 20 -31.22 -16.12 16.08
N THR A 21 -32.30 -15.41 15.75
CA THR A 21 -32.31 -14.41 14.68
C THR A 21 -31.36 -13.25 15.00
N LEU A 22 -31.38 -12.74 16.23
CA LEU A 22 -30.47 -11.70 16.69
C LEU A 22 -29.01 -12.19 16.73
N ALA A 23 -28.77 -13.44 17.14
CA ALA A 23 -27.45 -14.05 17.13
C ALA A 23 -26.91 -14.19 15.70
N VAL A 24 -27.70 -14.72 14.76
CA VAL A 24 -27.36 -14.83 13.34
C VAL A 24 -27.12 -13.43 12.74
N PHE A 25 -27.97 -12.46 13.06
CA PHE A 25 -27.80 -11.08 12.60
C PHE A 25 -26.51 -10.44 13.13
N LYS A 26 -26.19 -10.67 14.41
CA LYS A 26 -24.94 -10.20 15.03
C LYS A 26 -23.71 -10.87 14.40
N VAL A 27 -23.78 -12.17 14.13
CA VAL A 27 -22.73 -12.92 13.43
C VAL A 27 -22.56 -12.41 12.00
N TYR A 28 -23.66 -12.21 11.27
CA TYR A 28 -23.63 -11.70 9.90
C TYR A 28 -23.04 -10.29 9.81
N ARG A 29 -23.41 -9.40 10.74
CA ARG A 29 -22.79 -8.07 10.88
C ARG A 29 -21.31 -8.10 11.32
N GLY A 30 -20.85 -9.20 11.88
CA GLY A 30 -19.46 -9.39 12.29
C GLY A 30 -18.52 -9.78 11.14
N PHE A 31 -19.04 -10.23 9.99
CA PHE A 31 -18.21 -10.59 8.85
C PHE A 31 -17.65 -9.35 8.14
N PRO A 32 -16.36 -9.35 7.78
CA PRO A 32 -15.75 -8.24 7.08
C PRO A 32 -16.30 -8.15 5.66
N ARG A 33 -16.91 -7.01 5.35
CA ARG A 33 -17.37 -6.69 4.00
C ARG A 33 -16.30 -5.88 3.26
N LYS A 34 -16.07 -6.22 2.00
CA LYS A 34 -15.20 -5.46 1.09
C LYS A 34 -15.93 -4.20 0.62
N VAL A 35 -15.30 -3.04 0.78
CA VAL A 35 -15.97 -1.75 0.53
C VAL A 35 -15.71 -1.20 -0.86
N LEU A 36 -14.52 -1.42 -1.41
CA LEU A 36 -14.10 -0.82 -2.68
C LEU A 36 -14.95 -1.27 -3.87
N LYS A 37 -15.40 -0.29 -4.67
CA LYS A 37 -16.09 -0.50 -5.95
C LYS A 37 -15.23 -0.02 -7.13
N PRO A 38 -14.96 -0.87 -8.14
CA PRO A 38 -13.99 -0.57 -9.19
C PRO A 38 -14.43 0.57 -10.11
N ASP A 39 -15.74 0.78 -10.26
CA ASP A 39 -16.29 1.68 -11.28
C ASP A 39 -17.03 2.89 -10.69
N VAL A 40 -17.16 2.97 -9.38
CA VAL A 40 -17.95 4.00 -8.69
C VAL A 40 -17.07 4.69 -7.65
N PHE A 41 -17.07 6.03 -7.66
CA PHE A 41 -16.46 6.81 -6.59
C PHE A 41 -17.30 6.75 -5.32
N GLN A 42 -16.65 6.49 -4.21
CA GLN A 42 -17.22 6.42 -2.88
C GLN A 42 -16.53 7.45 -1.99
N GLU A 43 -17.27 8.01 -1.04
CA GLU A 43 -16.72 8.99 -0.11
C GLU A 43 -16.23 8.32 1.17
N PHE A 44 -15.03 8.72 1.60
CA PHE A 44 -14.42 8.23 2.83
C PHE A 44 -13.95 9.42 3.67
N GLN A 45 -14.31 9.42 4.96
CA GLN A 45 -14.05 10.52 5.87
C GLN A 45 -12.66 10.41 6.47
N LEU A 46 -11.89 11.51 6.45
CA LEU A 46 -10.63 11.64 7.18
C LEU A 46 -10.92 11.63 8.69
N LYS A 47 -10.39 10.64 9.40
CA LYS A 47 -10.50 10.51 10.86
C LYS A 47 -9.29 11.06 11.58
N GLU A 48 -8.11 10.84 11.02
CA GLU A 48 -6.84 11.15 11.68
C GLU A 48 -5.79 11.52 10.64
N LYS A 49 -4.91 12.44 11.02
CA LYS A 49 -3.76 12.88 10.24
C LYS A 49 -2.54 12.87 11.16
N THR A 50 -1.51 12.11 10.79
CA THR A 50 -0.25 12.01 11.53
C THR A 50 0.87 12.57 10.65
N GLU A 51 1.47 13.68 11.06
CA GLU A 51 2.57 14.31 10.32
C GLU A 51 3.87 13.54 10.60
N LEU A 52 4.58 13.16 9.53
CA LEU A 52 5.84 12.41 9.64
C LEU A 52 7.05 13.33 9.52
N ASN A 53 7.03 14.23 8.54
CA ASN A 53 8.08 15.22 8.30
C ASN A 53 7.50 16.48 7.63
N HIS A 54 8.38 17.37 7.16
CA HIS A 54 8.03 18.69 6.63
C HIS A 54 7.00 18.70 5.48
N ASN A 55 6.84 17.59 4.75
CA ASN A 55 5.88 17.52 3.64
C ASN A 55 5.15 16.18 3.53
N THR A 56 5.29 15.26 4.48
CA THR A 56 4.67 13.94 4.42
C THR A 56 3.85 13.64 5.66
N ALA A 57 2.67 13.05 5.47
CA ALA A 57 1.79 12.63 6.54
C ALA A 57 1.05 11.32 6.18
N ILE A 58 0.61 10.62 7.22
CA ILE A 58 -0.31 9.48 7.13
C ILE A 58 -1.73 10.01 7.35
N TYR A 59 -2.63 9.66 6.43
CA TYR A 59 -4.04 10.05 6.47
C TYR A 59 -4.89 8.79 6.64
N ARG A 60 -5.60 8.70 7.76
CA ARG A 60 -6.48 7.58 8.08
C ARG A 60 -7.91 7.92 7.74
N PHE A 61 -8.50 7.16 6.83
CA PHE A 61 -9.88 7.33 6.37
C PHE A 61 -10.77 6.21 6.90
N ALA A 62 -11.93 6.56 7.45
CA ALA A 62 -12.89 5.59 7.95
C ALA A 62 -13.59 4.84 6.82
N LEU A 63 -13.73 3.53 6.98
CA LEU A 63 -14.65 2.70 6.22
C LEU A 63 -16.08 2.83 6.79
N PRO A 64 -17.12 2.46 6.03
CA PRO A 64 -18.51 2.62 6.47
C PRO A 64 -18.87 1.84 7.75
N GLY A 65 -18.28 0.67 7.97
CA GLY A 65 -18.45 -0.13 9.18
C GLY A 65 -17.13 -0.42 9.87
N GLU A 66 -17.13 -0.53 11.19
CA GLU A 66 -15.92 -0.80 12.00
C GLU A 66 -15.26 -2.15 11.70
N ASN A 67 -16.03 -3.13 11.21
CA ASN A 67 -15.53 -4.44 10.78
C ASN A 67 -15.29 -4.54 9.27
N ASP A 68 -15.62 -3.51 8.50
CA ASP A 68 -15.39 -3.50 7.06
C ASP A 68 -13.89 -3.55 6.77
N ILE A 69 -13.54 -4.09 5.60
CA ILE A 69 -12.18 -4.07 5.05
C ILE A 69 -12.19 -3.30 3.74
N LEU A 70 -11.06 -2.70 3.38
CA LEU A 70 -10.97 -1.96 2.12
C LEU A 70 -11.26 -2.89 0.94
N GLY A 71 -10.75 -4.13 0.97
CA GLY A 71 -10.94 -5.12 -0.08
C GLY A 71 -9.98 -4.89 -1.24
N LEU A 72 -8.77 -4.39 -0.97
CA LEU A 72 -7.77 -4.05 -1.98
C LEU A 72 -6.79 -5.23 -2.15
N PRO A 73 -6.76 -5.89 -3.32
CA PRO A 73 -5.75 -6.92 -3.59
C PRO A 73 -4.32 -6.39 -3.50
N ILE A 74 -3.40 -7.23 -3.03
CA ILE A 74 -2.00 -6.87 -2.84
C ILE A 74 -1.34 -6.54 -4.19
N GLY A 75 -0.71 -5.38 -4.28
CA GLY A 75 -0.14 -4.78 -5.49
C GLY A 75 -1.09 -3.87 -6.28
N GLN A 76 -2.34 -3.74 -5.85
CA GLN A 76 -3.28 -2.79 -6.44
C GLN A 76 -3.35 -1.48 -5.65
N HIS A 77 -3.92 -0.46 -6.27
CA HIS A 77 -4.06 0.89 -5.73
C HIS A 77 -5.49 1.40 -5.86
N VAL A 78 -5.75 2.56 -5.25
CA VAL A 78 -7.01 3.29 -5.41
C VAL A 78 -6.81 4.56 -6.24
N SER A 79 -7.86 5.01 -6.90
CA SER A 79 -7.92 6.30 -7.59
C SER A 79 -8.67 7.31 -6.72
N ILE A 80 -8.01 8.42 -6.40
CA ILE A 80 -8.60 9.52 -5.63
C ILE A 80 -8.88 10.68 -6.56
N ALA A 81 -10.09 11.22 -6.51
CA ALA A 81 -10.51 12.34 -7.34
C ALA A 81 -10.90 13.56 -6.52
N ALA A 82 -10.60 14.74 -7.07
CA ALA A 82 -11.07 16.02 -6.56
C ALA A 82 -11.33 16.99 -7.72
N THR A 83 -12.26 17.92 -7.52
CA THR A 83 -12.47 19.05 -8.43
C THR A 83 -11.55 20.19 -8.02
N ILE A 84 -10.59 20.52 -8.88
CA ILE A 84 -9.59 21.58 -8.66
C ILE A 84 -9.68 22.53 -9.86
N ASP A 85 -9.93 23.82 -9.60
CA ASP A 85 -10.11 24.85 -10.62
C ASP A 85 -11.15 24.47 -11.71
N GLY A 86 -12.27 23.89 -11.26
CA GLY A 86 -13.37 23.43 -12.14
C GLY A 86 -13.08 22.16 -12.94
N LYS A 87 -11.90 21.55 -12.79
CA LYS A 87 -11.52 20.30 -13.48
C LYS A 87 -11.51 19.13 -12.52
N GLU A 88 -12.07 18.00 -12.93
CA GLU A 88 -11.95 16.75 -12.18
C GLU A 88 -10.56 16.15 -12.43
N ILE A 89 -9.80 15.98 -11.37
CA ILE A 89 -8.44 15.44 -11.41
C ILE A 89 -8.43 14.16 -10.60
N ALA A 90 -7.87 13.09 -11.16
CA ALA A 90 -7.70 11.83 -10.45
C ALA A 90 -6.22 11.43 -10.39
N ARG A 91 -5.80 10.86 -9.25
CA ARG A 91 -4.43 10.33 -9.04
C ARG A 91 -4.48 8.99 -8.31
N SER A 92 -3.50 8.14 -8.58
CA SER A 92 -3.36 6.84 -7.94
C SER A 92 -2.63 6.94 -6.61
N TYR A 93 -3.12 6.23 -5.60
CA TYR A 93 -2.51 6.10 -4.28
C TYR A 93 -2.58 4.66 -3.81
N THR A 94 -1.48 4.14 -3.27
CA THR A 94 -1.44 2.80 -2.69
C THR A 94 -1.54 2.92 -1.17
N PRO A 95 -2.60 2.38 -0.55
CA PRO A 95 -2.71 2.32 0.90
C PRO A 95 -1.56 1.52 1.54
N ILE A 96 -1.10 2.00 2.69
CA ILE A 96 -0.07 1.32 3.50
C ILE A 96 -0.68 0.37 4.55
N SER A 97 -2.00 0.48 4.77
CA SER A 97 -2.83 -0.47 5.52
C SER A 97 -3.22 -1.68 4.66
N SER A 98 -3.62 -2.78 5.29
CA SER A 98 -4.09 -4.00 4.61
C SER A 98 -5.50 -4.38 5.06
N ASP A 99 -6.08 -5.43 4.46
CA ASP A 99 -7.39 -5.98 4.87
C ASP A 99 -7.40 -6.59 6.30
N LEU A 100 -6.26 -6.58 7.01
CA LEU A 100 -6.22 -6.84 8.46
C LEU A 100 -6.63 -5.64 9.30
N ASN A 101 -6.48 -4.43 8.75
CA ASN A 101 -6.89 -3.18 9.38
C ASN A 101 -8.38 -2.98 9.08
N LYS A 102 -9.23 -3.34 10.05
CA LYS A 102 -10.69 -3.20 9.93
C LYS A 102 -11.11 -1.77 10.26
N GLY A 103 -12.16 -1.30 9.58
CA GLY A 103 -12.80 -0.02 9.86
C GLY A 103 -12.10 1.21 9.30
N TYR A 104 -10.89 1.08 8.74
CA TYR A 104 -10.17 2.19 8.12
C TYR A 104 -9.20 1.74 7.02
N PHE A 105 -8.68 2.71 6.28
CA PHE A 105 -7.46 2.55 5.49
C PHE A 105 -6.57 3.78 5.62
N GLU A 106 -5.28 3.61 5.36
CA GLU A 106 -4.26 4.65 5.54
C GLU A 106 -3.52 4.94 4.25
N LEU A 107 -3.34 6.22 3.96
CA LEU A 107 -2.54 6.70 2.84
C LEU A 107 -1.33 7.47 3.37
N LEU A 108 -0.14 7.08 2.94
CA LEU A 108 1.06 7.88 3.14
C LEU A 108 1.23 8.82 1.95
N ILE A 109 1.15 10.13 2.19
CA ILE A 109 1.13 11.13 1.12
C ILE A 109 2.15 12.22 1.39
N LYS A 110 3.08 12.36 0.43
CA LYS A 110 3.97 13.51 0.31
C LYS A 110 3.27 14.63 -0.47
N SER A 111 3.13 15.79 0.15
CA SER A 111 2.60 17.01 -0.44
C SER A 111 3.68 17.71 -1.26
N TYR A 112 3.31 18.15 -2.45
CA TYR A 112 4.20 18.90 -3.34
C TYR A 112 3.58 20.29 -3.58
N PRO A 113 4.37 21.38 -3.58
CA PRO A 113 3.84 22.73 -3.83
C PRO A 113 3.05 22.85 -5.14
N THR A 114 3.51 22.13 -6.18
CA THR A 114 2.90 22.03 -7.51
C THR A 114 1.98 20.82 -7.66
N GLY A 115 1.73 20.07 -6.59
CA GLY A 115 0.88 18.90 -6.59
C GLY A 115 -0.60 19.28 -6.56
N ASN A 116 -1.42 18.59 -7.33
CA ASN A 116 -2.88 18.82 -7.35
C ASN A 116 -3.54 18.06 -6.19
N ILE A 117 -3.70 16.74 -6.33
CA ILE A 117 -4.40 15.91 -5.34
C ILE A 117 -3.64 15.81 -4.02
N SER A 118 -2.30 15.77 -4.04
CA SER A 118 -1.52 15.73 -2.80
C SER A 118 -1.69 17.01 -1.96
N LYS A 119 -1.72 18.19 -2.60
CA LYS A 119 -2.02 19.46 -1.92
C LYS A 119 -3.46 19.54 -1.45
N TYR A 120 -4.41 19.04 -2.26
CA TYR A 120 -5.81 18.95 -1.86
C TYR A 120 -5.96 18.12 -0.57
N ILE A 121 -5.35 16.93 -0.52
CA ILE A 121 -5.38 16.06 0.67
C ILE A 121 -4.66 16.68 1.85
N ALA A 122 -3.51 17.34 1.63
CA ALA A 122 -2.77 18.01 2.70
C ALA A 122 -3.56 19.13 3.41
N ASN A 123 -4.50 19.76 2.72
CA ASN A 123 -5.37 20.79 3.27
C ASN A 123 -6.70 20.24 3.85
N LEU A 124 -6.93 18.92 3.79
CA LEU A 124 -8.12 18.33 4.38
C LEU A 124 -8.11 18.46 5.90
N LYS A 125 -9.25 18.86 6.44
CA LYS A 125 -9.52 18.86 7.87
C LYS A 125 -10.16 17.54 8.27
N ILE A 126 -9.89 17.11 9.50
CA ILE A 126 -10.57 15.96 10.11
C ILE A 126 -12.09 16.15 9.98
N GLY A 127 -12.79 15.09 9.58
CA GLY A 127 -14.22 15.10 9.32
C GLY A 127 -14.60 15.34 7.84
N GLN A 128 -13.69 15.84 7.01
CA GLN A 128 -13.93 15.98 5.56
C GLN A 128 -13.73 14.66 4.81
N THR A 129 -14.28 14.57 3.60
CA THR A 129 -14.24 13.35 2.78
C THR A 129 -13.35 13.49 1.55
N ILE A 130 -12.90 12.34 1.03
CA ILE A 130 -12.30 12.19 -0.30
C ILE A 130 -13.13 11.24 -1.16
N LYS A 131 -13.12 11.44 -2.48
CA LYS A 131 -13.72 10.50 -3.44
C LYS A 131 -12.68 9.45 -3.86
N VAL A 132 -12.99 8.19 -3.61
CA VAL A 132 -12.10 7.04 -3.89
C VAL A 132 -12.82 6.00 -4.75
N LYS A 133 -12.12 5.48 -5.75
CA LYS A 133 -12.57 4.38 -6.63
C LYS A 133 -11.47 3.33 -6.74
N GLY A 134 -11.82 2.05 -6.69
CA GLY A 134 -10.84 0.97 -6.76
C GLY A 134 -11.47 -0.40 -6.51
N PRO A 135 -10.71 -1.49 -6.60
CA PRO A 135 -9.28 -1.55 -6.89
C PRO A 135 -8.92 -1.17 -8.34
N LYS A 136 -7.69 -0.70 -8.55
CA LYS A 136 -7.08 -0.44 -9.87
C LYS A 136 -5.65 -1.01 -9.94
N GLY A 137 -5.17 -1.27 -11.14
CA GLY A 137 -3.83 -1.81 -11.40
C GLY A 137 -3.82 -3.27 -11.86
N HIS A 138 -2.79 -3.65 -12.61
CA HIS A 138 -2.65 -4.99 -13.19
C HIS A 138 -1.86 -5.95 -12.32
N PHE A 139 -1.12 -5.45 -11.32
CA PHE A 139 -0.38 -6.31 -10.42
C PHE A 139 -1.32 -6.94 -9.40
N LYS A 140 -1.14 -8.23 -9.14
CA LYS A 140 -1.81 -8.93 -8.05
C LYS A 140 -0.84 -9.96 -7.50
N TYR A 141 -0.36 -9.74 -6.28
CA TYR A 141 0.53 -10.65 -5.60
C TYR A 141 -0.24 -11.86 -5.05
N SER A 142 0.39 -13.02 -5.14
CA SER A 142 0.03 -14.23 -4.41
C SER A 142 1.32 -14.94 -4.00
N SER A 143 1.25 -15.70 -2.92
CA SER A 143 2.39 -16.47 -2.45
C SER A 143 2.96 -17.38 -3.54
N GLY A 144 4.29 -17.41 -3.67
CA GLY A 144 4.98 -18.17 -4.70
C GLY A 144 4.91 -17.58 -6.12
N LEU A 145 4.47 -16.31 -6.30
CA LEU A 145 4.45 -15.66 -7.62
C LEU A 145 5.81 -15.68 -8.32
N VAL A 146 6.89 -15.43 -7.57
CA VAL A 146 8.30 -15.52 -7.99
C VAL A 146 9.13 -15.92 -6.78
N LYS A 147 10.37 -16.38 -6.99
CA LYS A 147 11.28 -16.66 -5.86
C LYS A 147 11.92 -15.38 -5.31
N HIS A 148 12.16 -14.39 -6.16
CA HIS A 148 12.90 -13.21 -5.77
C HIS A 148 12.39 -11.95 -6.47
N PHE A 149 12.09 -10.92 -5.68
CA PHE A 149 11.86 -9.57 -6.16
C PHE A 149 13.10 -8.70 -6.01
N GLY A 150 13.46 -7.99 -7.09
CA GLY A 150 14.21 -6.74 -6.97
C GLY A 150 13.21 -5.58 -7.00
N MET A 151 13.22 -4.71 -6.00
CA MET A 151 12.29 -3.60 -5.87
C MET A 151 13.06 -2.28 -5.91
N ILE A 152 12.64 -1.34 -6.75
CA ILE A 152 13.29 -0.04 -6.88
C ILE A 152 12.23 1.04 -6.67
N ALA A 153 12.33 1.70 -5.52
CA ALA A 153 11.38 2.70 -5.06
C ALA A 153 12.02 4.10 -5.01
N GLY A 154 11.28 5.13 -5.43
CA GLY A 154 11.65 6.53 -5.26
C GLY A 154 10.61 7.30 -4.48
N GLY A 155 10.98 7.91 -3.35
CA GLY A 155 10.05 8.67 -2.50
C GLY A 155 8.78 7.89 -2.13
N THR A 156 7.60 8.41 -2.45
CA THR A 156 6.31 7.73 -2.17
C THR A 156 6.09 6.44 -2.97
N GLY A 157 6.97 6.13 -3.93
CA GLY A 157 6.97 4.84 -4.64
C GLY A 157 7.26 3.63 -3.74
N ILE A 158 7.64 3.84 -2.48
CA ILE A 158 7.76 2.79 -1.47
C ILE A 158 6.42 2.12 -1.14
N THR A 159 5.30 2.83 -1.29
CA THR A 159 3.98 2.35 -0.83
C THR A 159 3.52 1.02 -1.48
N PRO A 160 3.60 0.80 -2.81
CA PRO A 160 3.33 -0.52 -3.39
C PRO A 160 4.34 -1.59 -2.96
N MET A 161 5.61 -1.24 -2.76
CA MET A 161 6.64 -2.19 -2.32
C MET A 161 6.32 -2.68 -0.91
N LEU A 162 6.02 -1.75 0.01
CA LEU A 162 5.67 -2.05 1.39
C LEU A 162 4.43 -2.95 1.48
N GLN A 163 3.43 -2.73 0.62
CA GLN A 163 2.23 -3.56 0.57
C GLN A 163 2.57 -5.03 0.23
N ILE A 164 3.49 -5.24 -0.71
CA ILE A 164 3.95 -6.58 -1.13
C ILE A 164 4.85 -7.20 -0.06
N ILE A 165 5.85 -6.47 0.44
CA ILE A 165 6.78 -6.91 1.49
C ILE A 165 6.00 -7.37 2.73
N LYS A 166 5.07 -6.54 3.24
CA LYS A 166 4.25 -6.90 4.41
C LYS A 166 3.39 -8.14 4.17
N ALA A 167 2.90 -8.35 2.93
CA ALA A 167 2.12 -9.53 2.59
C ALA A 167 2.97 -10.82 2.56
N ILE A 168 4.21 -10.74 2.05
CA ILE A 168 5.19 -11.83 2.02
C ILE A 168 5.58 -12.20 3.44
N LEU A 169 6.10 -11.25 4.21
CA LEU A 169 6.71 -11.52 5.52
C LEU A 169 5.69 -12.08 6.53
N ARG A 170 4.45 -11.61 6.46
CA ARG A 170 3.35 -12.11 7.29
C ARG A 170 3.00 -13.57 7.00
N ASN A 171 3.19 -14.04 5.77
CA ASN A 171 2.93 -15.43 5.42
C ASN A 171 4.18 -16.27 5.74
N GLY A 172 4.13 -17.04 6.83
CA GLY A 172 5.25 -17.87 7.29
C GLY A 172 5.65 -18.99 6.31
N ASP A 173 4.75 -19.37 5.40
CA ASP A 173 5.01 -20.35 4.34
C ASP A 173 5.62 -19.71 3.08
N ASP A 174 5.62 -18.37 3.01
CA ASP A 174 6.18 -17.65 1.89
C ASP A 174 7.70 -17.57 1.97
N ARG A 175 8.35 -18.14 0.95
CA ARG A 175 9.81 -18.14 0.79
C ARG A 175 10.30 -17.10 -0.21
N THR A 176 9.42 -16.21 -0.68
CA THR A 176 9.81 -15.13 -1.59
C THR A 176 10.80 -14.19 -0.88
N VAL A 177 11.90 -13.87 -1.55
CA VAL A 177 12.91 -12.91 -1.06
C VAL A 177 12.69 -11.55 -1.74
N CYS A 178 12.99 -10.46 -1.02
CA CYS A 178 12.87 -9.08 -1.50
C CYS A 178 14.17 -8.31 -1.28
N ASP A 179 14.76 -7.81 -2.36
CA ASP A 179 15.83 -6.81 -2.34
C ASP A 179 15.26 -5.45 -2.72
N LEU A 180 15.22 -4.50 -1.78
CA LEU A 180 14.68 -3.16 -1.99
C LEU A 180 15.81 -2.14 -2.11
N ILE A 181 15.90 -1.47 -3.26
CA ILE A 181 16.62 -0.22 -3.44
C ILE A 181 15.64 0.94 -3.21
N PHE A 182 15.87 1.74 -2.17
CA PHE A 182 15.02 2.89 -1.84
C PHE A 182 15.79 4.21 -1.99
N ALA A 183 15.39 4.99 -2.99
CA ALA A 183 16.06 6.22 -3.40
C ALA A 183 15.29 7.48 -2.97
N ASN A 184 16.01 8.41 -2.33
CA ASN A 184 15.48 9.68 -1.84
C ASN A 184 16.48 10.82 -2.11
N VAL A 185 16.03 12.08 -1.98
CA VAL A 185 16.91 13.23 -2.21
C VAL A 185 17.83 13.42 -1.00
N ASN A 186 17.25 13.59 0.18
CA ASN A 186 17.96 13.77 1.45
C ASN A 186 17.65 12.61 2.41
N GLU A 187 18.40 12.51 3.50
CA GLU A 187 18.19 11.47 4.52
C GLU A 187 16.82 11.62 5.23
N ASP A 188 16.37 12.85 5.50
CA ASP A 188 15.07 13.14 6.13
C ASP A 188 13.87 12.88 5.21
N ASP A 189 14.13 12.63 3.92
CA ASP A 189 13.12 12.21 2.96
C ASP A 189 12.86 10.70 2.99
N ILE A 190 13.65 9.89 3.70
CA ILE A 190 13.47 8.43 3.78
C ILE A 190 12.22 8.14 4.62
N LEU A 191 11.18 7.68 3.93
CA LEU A 191 9.87 7.42 4.54
C LEU A 191 9.87 6.07 5.25
N LEU A 192 9.42 6.04 6.50
CA LEU A 192 9.29 4.81 7.31
C LEU A 192 10.63 4.09 7.51
N ARG A 193 11.74 4.83 7.63
CA ARG A 193 13.08 4.26 7.75
C ARG A 193 13.21 3.30 8.93
N GLU A 194 12.81 3.74 10.11
CA GLU A 194 12.90 2.94 11.35
C GLU A 194 12.11 1.63 11.22
N ASP A 195 10.87 1.71 10.72
CA ASP A 195 10.05 0.52 10.45
C ASP A 195 10.72 -0.42 9.44
N LEU A 196 11.30 0.12 8.35
CA LEU A 196 11.97 -0.68 7.32
C LEU A 196 13.23 -1.36 7.85
N ASP A 197 14.02 -0.66 8.67
CA ASP A 197 15.25 -1.18 9.27
C ASP A 197 14.92 -2.30 10.29
N GLU A 198 13.89 -2.11 11.13
CA GLU A 198 13.41 -3.15 12.05
C GLU A 198 12.88 -4.39 11.29
N LEU A 199 12.12 -4.17 10.22
CA LEU A 199 11.65 -5.26 9.36
C LEU A 199 12.81 -6.00 8.68
N ALA A 200 13.80 -5.28 8.17
CA ALA A 200 14.95 -5.89 7.51
C ALA A 200 15.83 -6.68 8.49
N GLU A 201 16.00 -6.21 9.73
CA GLU A 201 16.77 -6.92 10.75
C GLU A 201 16.05 -8.20 11.21
N SER A 202 14.75 -8.11 11.48
CA SER A 202 13.95 -9.26 11.92
C SER A 202 13.75 -10.32 10.83
N GLU A 203 13.81 -9.93 9.55
CA GLU A 203 13.53 -10.79 8.39
C GLU A 203 14.71 -10.85 7.40
N LYS A 204 15.94 -10.77 7.90
CA LYS A 204 17.19 -10.65 7.11
C LYS A 204 17.39 -11.69 6.00
N GLU A 205 16.79 -12.87 6.13
CA GLU A 205 16.83 -13.91 5.09
C GLU A 205 15.89 -13.60 3.91
N ARG A 206 14.81 -12.87 4.17
CA ARG A 206 13.70 -12.60 3.22
C ARG A 206 13.62 -11.14 2.77
N LEU A 207 14.20 -10.19 3.51
CA LEU A 207 14.20 -8.77 3.18
C LEU A 207 15.59 -8.16 3.37
N ARG A 208 16.07 -7.46 2.34
CA ARG A 208 17.25 -6.58 2.42
C ARG A 208 16.88 -5.22 1.86
N VAL A 209 17.33 -4.15 2.52
CA VAL A 209 17.02 -2.77 2.16
C VAL A 209 18.33 -2.02 1.92
N HIS A 210 18.41 -1.36 0.77
CA HIS A 210 19.56 -0.58 0.32
C HIS A 210 19.10 0.85 0.03
N TYR A 211 19.59 1.79 0.83
CA TYR A 211 19.25 3.20 0.68
C TYR A 211 20.18 3.91 -0.31
N VAL A 212 19.63 4.81 -1.12
CA VAL A 212 20.38 5.64 -2.07
C VAL A 212 19.96 7.10 -1.92
N LEU A 213 20.91 8.01 -1.71
CA LEU A 213 20.65 9.44 -1.50
C LEU A 213 21.33 10.32 -2.53
N ASN A 214 20.62 11.31 -3.07
CA ASN A 214 21.24 12.34 -3.91
C ASN A 214 22.19 13.22 -3.09
N ASN A 215 21.74 13.68 -1.93
CA ASN A 215 22.46 14.54 -1.01
C ASN A 215 22.83 13.72 0.23
N ALA A 216 23.77 12.79 0.07
CA ALA A 216 24.23 11.96 1.16
C ALA A 216 25.00 12.78 2.22
N PRO A 217 24.69 12.64 3.52
CA PRO A 217 25.45 13.28 4.58
C PRO A 217 26.85 12.66 4.72
N GLU A 218 27.74 13.35 5.45
CA GLU A 218 29.03 12.79 5.82
C GLU A 218 28.84 11.48 6.62
N GLY A 219 29.64 10.45 6.31
CA GLY A 219 29.54 9.14 6.94
C GLY A 219 28.42 8.24 6.39
N TRP A 220 27.73 8.63 5.32
CA TRP A 220 26.73 7.79 4.66
C TRP A 220 27.34 6.54 4.04
N ASN A 221 26.81 5.37 4.42
CA ASN A 221 27.30 4.06 3.96
C ASN A 221 26.43 3.42 2.87
N GLY A 222 25.38 4.13 2.40
CA GLY A 222 24.51 3.67 1.32
C GLY A 222 24.98 4.12 -0.06
N GLY A 223 24.12 3.96 -1.07
CA GLY A 223 24.36 4.50 -2.41
C GLY A 223 24.29 6.02 -2.44
N VAL A 224 25.06 6.63 -3.34
CA VAL A 224 25.12 8.09 -3.52
C VAL A 224 24.75 8.46 -4.95
N GLY A 225 23.97 9.52 -5.12
CA GLY A 225 23.49 10.02 -6.40
C GLY A 225 22.19 9.36 -6.86
N PHE A 226 22.09 9.11 -8.16
CA PHE A 226 20.97 8.34 -8.72
C PHE A 226 21.25 6.84 -8.67
N VAL A 227 20.19 6.03 -8.63
CA VAL A 227 20.32 4.57 -8.77
C VAL A 227 21.00 4.24 -10.10
N THR A 228 22.08 3.47 -10.06
CA THR A 228 22.85 3.09 -11.25
C THR A 228 22.60 1.63 -11.65
N ALA A 229 23.00 1.25 -12.86
CA ALA A 229 23.00 -0.14 -13.28
C ALA A 229 23.87 -1.03 -12.38
N ASP A 230 25.01 -0.52 -11.89
CA ASP A 230 25.88 -1.26 -10.99
C ASP A 230 25.24 -1.51 -9.62
N MET A 231 24.50 -0.53 -9.09
CA MET A 231 23.71 -0.73 -7.86
C MET A 231 22.64 -1.81 -8.04
N ILE A 232 21.90 -1.78 -9.15
CA ILE A 232 20.89 -2.81 -9.47
C ILE A 232 21.57 -4.18 -9.63
N LYS A 233 22.72 -4.24 -10.29
CA LYS A 233 23.47 -5.49 -10.45
C LYS A 233 23.99 -6.04 -9.12
N ALA A 234 24.41 -5.17 -8.22
CA ALA A 234 24.98 -5.55 -6.93
C ALA A 234 23.93 -5.99 -5.92
N TRP A 235 22.75 -5.36 -5.94
CA TRP A 235 21.76 -5.50 -4.88
C TRP A 235 20.46 -6.19 -5.31
N CYS A 236 20.12 -6.23 -6.59
CA CYS A 236 18.93 -6.96 -7.06
C CYS A 236 19.30 -8.34 -7.64
N PRO A 237 18.35 -9.29 -7.67
CA PRO A 237 18.56 -10.61 -8.28
C PRO A 237 18.89 -10.51 -9.76
N ALA A 238 19.91 -11.24 -10.22
CA ALA A 238 20.23 -11.35 -11.64
C ALA A 238 19.03 -11.84 -12.48
N PRO A 239 18.96 -11.50 -13.78
CA PRO A 239 17.85 -11.91 -14.65
C PRO A 239 17.67 -13.44 -14.65
N ALA A 240 16.47 -13.89 -14.26
CA ALA A 240 16.08 -15.29 -14.29
C ALA A 240 14.54 -15.42 -14.48
N PRO A 241 14.02 -16.59 -14.90
CA PRO A 241 12.59 -16.78 -15.12
C PRO A 241 11.71 -16.63 -13.87
N ASP A 242 12.25 -16.89 -12.68
CA ASP A 242 11.57 -16.83 -11.38
C ASP A 242 11.93 -15.58 -10.58
N VAL A 243 12.36 -14.52 -11.27
CA VAL A 243 12.71 -13.20 -10.72
C VAL A 243 11.79 -12.14 -11.32
N LYS A 244 11.44 -11.12 -10.53
CA LYS A 244 10.74 -9.94 -11.04
C LYS A 244 11.31 -8.64 -10.48
N ILE A 245 11.49 -7.64 -11.35
CA ILE A 245 11.85 -6.28 -10.97
C ILE A 245 10.60 -5.42 -10.88
N LEU A 246 10.39 -4.79 -9.73
CA LEU A 246 9.29 -3.87 -9.45
C LEU A 246 9.83 -2.45 -9.37
N ILE A 247 9.22 -1.51 -10.09
CA ILE A 247 9.69 -0.12 -10.14
C ILE A 247 8.51 0.82 -9.84
N CYS A 248 8.70 1.74 -8.89
CA CYS A 248 7.75 2.83 -8.64
C CYS A 248 8.47 4.08 -8.16
N GLY A 249 8.19 5.23 -8.78
CA GLY A 249 8.83 6.50 -8.44
C GLY A 249 8.53 7.58 -9.46
N PRO A 250 9.23 8.72 -9.41
CA PRO A 250 9.08 9.80 -10.39
C PRO A 250 9.32 9.33 -11.83
N PRO A 251 8.61 9.86 -12.84
CA PRO A 251 8.73 9.41 -14.23
C PRO A 251 10.17 9.37 -14.78
N PRO A 252 11.05 10.36 -14.50
CA PRO A 252 12.45 10.29 -14.94
C PRO A 252 13.21 9.10 -14.35
N MET A 253 12.99 8.81 -13.06
CA MET A 253 13.57 7.64 -12.40
C MET A 253 13.09 6.35 -13.06
N VAL A 254 11.77 6.20 -13.25
CA VAL A 254 11.19 5.00 -13.89
C VAL A 254 11.78 4.79 -15.29
N SER A 255 11.93 5.86 -16.08
CA SER A 255 12.55 5.78 -17.40
C SER A 255 14.00 5.31 -17.34
N ALA A 256 14.81 5.86 -16.43
CA ALA A 256 16.19 5.44 -16.24
C ALA A 256 16.30 3.97 -15.80
N MET A 257 15.45 3.53 -14.85
CA MET A 257 15.49 2.15 -14.35
C MET A 257 15.14 1.14 -15.44
N LYS A 258 14.16 1.45 -16.31
CA LYS A 258 13.85 0.61 -17.48
C LYS A 258 15.06 0.42 -18.39
N ASN A 259 15.84 1.48 -18.61
CA ASN A 259 17.06 1.42 -19.44
C ASN A 259 18.17 0.62 -18.75
N HIS A 260 18.37 0.80 -17.44
CA HIS A 260 19.35 0.01 -16.69
C HIS A 260 18.99 -1.48 -16.65
N CYS A 261 17.73 -1.84 -16.39
CA CYS A 261 17.26 -3.22 -16.45
C CYS A 261 17.50 -3.83 -17.84
N LYS A 262 17.18 -3.10 -18.92
CA LYS A 262 17.46 -3.58 -20.27
C LYS A 262 18.96 -3.82 -20.50
N ALA A 263 19.83 -2.92 -20.04
CA ALA A 263 21.28 -3.04 -20.19
C ALA A 263 21.87 -4.22 -19.38
N LEU A 264 21.23 -4.57 -18.26
CA LEU A 264 21.62 -5.70 -17.40
C LEU A 264 21.07 -7.05 -17.88
N GLY A 265 20.28 -7.08 -18.96
CA GLY A 265 19.76 -8.31 -19.56
C GLY A 265 18.41 -8.78 -19.03
N TYR A 266 17.68 -7.95 -18.27
CA TYR A 266 16.28 -8.23 -17.97
C TYR A 266 15.42 -8.04 -19.22
N GLU A 267 14.25 -8.68 -19.26
CA GLU A 267 13.28 -8.48 -20.33
C GLU A 267 12.90 -7.00 -20.44
N PRO A 268 12.86 -6.44 -21.67
CA PRO A 268 12.49 -5.05 -21.86
C PRO A 268 11.10 -4.74 -21.28
N ALA A 269 11.04 -3.69 -20.44
CA ALA A 269 9.78 -3.21 -19.91
C ALA A 269 8.86 -2.75 -21.05
N LYS A 270 7.61 -3.20 -21.01
CA LYS A 270 6.59 -2.81 -22.00
C LYS A 270 5.93 -1.47 -21.61
N PRO A 271 5.24 -0.78 -22.55
CA PRO A 271 4.54 0.48 -22.25
C PRO A 271 3.50 0.32 -21.13
N VAL A 272 2.80 -0.82 -21.11
CA VAL A 272 1.86 -1.20 -20.05
C VAL A 272 2.37 -2.46 -19.38
N SER A 273 2.59 -2.37 -18.06
CA SER A 273 3.04 -3.50 -17.24
C SER A 273 1.92 -4.53 -17.07
N LYS A 274 2.24 -5.81 -17.29
CA LYS A 274 1.36 -6.94 -17.02
C LYS A 274 2.03 -7.88 -16.03
N LEU A 275 1.24 -8.68 -15.33
CA LEU A 275 1.71 -9.53 -14.23
C LEU A 275 2.83 -10.49 -14.65
N ASP A 276 2.78 -11.00 -15.88
CA ASP A 276 3.74 -11.94 -16.46
C ASP A 276 5.08 -11.31 -16.84
N HIS A 277 5.17 -9.99 -16.99
CA HIS A 277 6.42 -9.33 -17.40
C HIS A 277 7.50 -9.37 -16.31
N GLN A 278 8.76 -9.63 -16.67
CA GLN A 278 9.87 -9.64 -15.71
C GLN A 278 10.11 -8.26 -15.07
N VAL A 279 9.90 -7.17 -15.81
CA VAL A 279 9.99 -5.80 -15.28
C VAL A 279 8.58 -5.19 -15.23
N PHE A 280 8.12 -4.87 -14.02
CA PHE A 280 6.81 -4.27 -13.75
C PHE A 280 6.97 -2.86 -13.19
N CYS A 281 6.43 -1.87 -13.88
CA CYS A 281 6.32 -0.50 -13.38
C CYS A 281 4.89 -0.23 -12.92
N PHE A 282 4.74 0.26 -11.69
CA PHE A 282 3.46 0.66 -11.10
C PHE A 282 2.92 1.98 -11.68
#